data_AF-A0A975RMU9-F1
#
_entry.id   AF-A0A975RMU9-F1
#
_cell.length_a   1.000
_cell.length_b   1.000
_cell.length_c   1.000
_cell.angle_alpha   90.00
_cell.angle_beta   90.00
_cell.angle_gamma   90.00
#
_symmetry.space_group_name_H-M   'P 1'
#
loop_
_entity.id
_entity.type
_entity.pdbx_description
1 polymer ?
#
loop_
_entity_poly.entity_id
_entity_poly.type
_entity_poly.pdbx_seq_one_letter_code
_entity_poly.pdbx_strand_id
1 'polypeptide(L)'
;MRELVRPVAAALGIACLAVSMAVISSNDAWAQAKQAPAKQMAPAPAKQAAPPPAQATPLKQMALTEKQIDGVLSAAKEMDPLTEKLPESGKPDPKLLAQLDGVARKNGFASYDEYDNVIDNISLVLGGIDPATKKYVGPEAVIKAQIAQVQADKKLPAKDKKELLADLNDALKTPAPPIENKGNIDLVAKYYDKLADVLGEEQQ
;
A
#
# COMPACT_ATOMS: atom_id res chain seq x y z
N MET A 1 -1.83 51.04 -18.20
CA MET A 1 -3.23 51.23 -18.60
C MET A 1 -3.90 49.86 -18.67
N ARG A 2 -4.97 49.69 -17.86
CA ARG A 2 -5.96 48.59 -17.86
C ARG A 2 -5.42 47.26 -17.31
N GLU A 3 -5.48 46.94 -16.01
CA GLU A 3 -6.65 46.73 -15.12
C GLU A 3 -7.73 45.82 -15.74
N LEU A 4 -7.81 44.57 -15.28
CA LEU A 4 -9.05 43.79 -15.21
C LEU A 4 -9.05 42.91 -13.96
N VAL A 5 -9.60 43.49 -12.90
CA VAL A 5 -10.10 42.85 -11.68
C VAL A 5 -11.47 42.23 -11.99
N ARG A 6 -11.77 41.00 -11.55
CA ARG A 6 -12.86 40.74 -10.57
C ARG A 6 -13.18 39.25 -10.28
N PRO A 7 -13.68 38.95 -9.06
CA PRO A 7 -13.97 37.62 -8.49
C PRO A 7 -15.47 37.27 -8.52
N VAL A 8 -15.84 35.99 -8.35
CA VAL A 8 -17.18 35.50 -7.94
C VAL A 8 -17.00 34.10 -7.31
N ALA A 9 -17.07 33.93 -5.99
CA ALA A 9 -18.24 33.64 -5.14
C ALA A 9 -18.78 32.19 -5.21
N ALA A 10 -18.91 31.60 -4.02
CA ALA A 10 -19.35 30.25 -3.72
C ALA A 10 -20.84 29.99 -3.98
N ALA A 11 -21.21 28.73 -4.21
CA ALA A 11 -22.56 28.23 -3.97
C ALA A 11 -22.52 26.72 -3.61
N LEU A 12 -22.85 26.43 -2.35
CA LEU A 12 -23.26 25.12 -1.84
C LEU A 12 -24.66 24.77 -2.39
N GLY A 13 -24.84 23.55 -2.88
CA GLY A 13 -26.15 23.02 -3.28
C GLY A 13 -26.31 21.58 -2.81
N ILE A 14 -27.08 21.40 -1.73
CA ILE A 14 -27.61 20.11 -1.28
C ILE A 14 -28.88 19.82 -2.08
N ALA A 15 -28.99 18.63 -2.67
CA ALA A 15 -30.26 18.10 -3.14
C ALA A 15 -30.31 16.57 -2.95
N CYS A 16 -31.07 16.14 -1.95
CA CYS A 16 -31.58 14.78 -1.80
C CYS A 16 -32.90 14.63 -2.57
N LEU A 17 -33.15 13.44 -3.15
CA LEU A 17 -34.43 12.72 -3.40
C LEU A 17 -34.20 11.80 -4.63
N ALA A 18 -34.18 10.46 -4.54
CA ALA A 18 -35.17 9.45 -4.13
C ALA A 18 -35.68 8.65 -5.34
N VAL A 19 -35.43 7.33 -5.39
CA VAL A 19 -36.16 6.34 -6.22
C VAL A 19 -36.24 4.99 -5.48
N SER A 20 -37.41 4.76 -4.85
CA SER A 20 -38.37 3.67 -5.04
C SER A 20 -38.01 2.15 -5.08
N MET A 21 -38.69 1.43 -4.17
CA MET A 21 -39.48 0.18 -4.32
C MET A 21 -38.83 -1.23 -4.34
N ALA A 22 -39.21 -2.05 -3.36
CA ALA A 22 -39.63 -3.45 -3.55
C ALA A 22 -40.51 -3.93 -2.35
N VAL A 23 -41.82 -4.00 -2.56
CA VAL A 23 -42.73 -5.18 -2.56
C VAL A 23 -42.87 -5.99 -1.26
N ILE A 24 -44.13 -6.05 -0.82
CA ILE A 24 -44.72 -6.79 0.30
C ILE A 24 -45.02 -8.24 -0.12
N SER A 25 -44.87 -9.19 0.80
CA SER A 25 -45.68 -10.42 0.82
C SER A 25 -46.05 -10.79 2.27
N SER A 26 -47.34 -10.71 2.57
CA SER A 26 -47.98 -11.07 3.83
C SER A 26 -48.11 -12.58 4.01
N ASN A 27 -48.19 -13.05 5.26
CA ASN A 27 -49.32 -13.86 5.74
C ASN A 27 -49.34 -14.00 7.26
N ASP A 28 -50.52 -13.77 7.82
CA ASP A 28 -50.92 -13.78 9.24
C ASP A 28 -50.86 -15.15 9.92
N ALA A 29 -50.63 -15.16 11.24
CA ALA A 29 -51.46 -15.92 12.21
C ALA A 29 -51.03 -15.74 13.69
N TRP A 30 -52.01 -15.33 14.51
CA TRP A 30 -52.26 -15.66 15.94
C TRP A 30 -51.72 -14.79 17.10
N ALA A 31 -52.57 -13.83 17.49
CA ALA A 31 -53.27 -13.67 18.78
C ALA A 31 -52.52 -13.54 20.15
N GLN A 32 -52.58 -12.29 20.66
CA GLN A 32 -52.98 -11.84 22.01
C GLN A 32 -52.14 -12.19 23.26
N ALA A 33 -51.48 -11.17 23.83
CA ALA A 33 -51.67 -10.75 25.23
C ALA A 33 -50.95 -9.42 25.54
N LYS A 34 -51.65 -8.53 26.26
CA LYS A 34 -51.17 -7.25 26.81
C LYS A 34 -49.89 -7.41 27.64
N GLN A 35 -48.90 -6.54 27.41
CA GLN A 35 -48.06 -5.97 28.47
C GLN A 35 -47.43 -4.63 28.01
N ALA A 36 -47.38 -3.68 28.93
CA ALA A 36 -46.96 -2.29 28.77
C ALA A 36 -45.44 -2.16 28.47
N PRO A 37 -44.96 -0.99 28.01
CA PRO A 37 -43.71 -0.89 27.24
C PRO A 37 -42.48 -0.96 28.15
N ALA A 38 -41.71 -2.04 28.06
CA ALA A 38 -40.32 -2.04 28.46
C ALA A 38 -39.51 -1.36 27.35
N LYS A 39 -38.79 -0.29 27.70
CA LYS A 39 -37.83 0.41 26.83
C LYS A 39 -36.83 -0.60 26.25
N GLN A 40 -37.03 -1.01 25.00
CA GLN A 40 -36.01 -1.70 24.21
C GLN A 40 -34.98 -0.66 23.78
N MET A 41 -33.84 -0.64 24.47
CA MET A 41 -32.62 -0.08 23.90
C MET A 41 -32.30 -0.88 22.64
N ALA A 42 -32.16 -0.18 21.51
CA ALA A 42 -31.66 -0.76 20.28
C ALA A 42 -30.29 -1.43 20.56
N PRO A 43 -30.01 -2.63 20.03
CA PRO A 43 -28.68 -3.17 20.08
C PRO A 43 -27.75 -2.21 19.31
N ALA A 44 -26.67 -1.81 19.97
CA ALA A 44 -25.57 -1.10 19.31
C ALA A 44 -25.13 -1.91 18.09
N PRO A 45 -24.79 -1.26 16.95
CA PRO A 45 -24.28 -1.98 15.79
C PRO A 45 -23.06 -2.79 16.24
N ALA A 46 -23.15 -4.11 16.07
CA ALA A 46 -22.03 -5.01 16.25
C ALA A 46 -20.89 -4.46 15.39
N LYS A 47 -19.76 -4.10 16.03
CA LYS A 47 -18.52 -3.87 15.31
C LYS A 47 -18.25 -5.16 14.55
N GLN A 48 -18.48 -5.12 13.25
CA GLN A 48 -18.07 -6.16 12.32
C GLN A 48 -16.58 -6.36 12.60
N ALA A 49 -16.22 -7.53 13.14
CA ALA A 49 -14.83 -7.87 13.33
C ALA A 49 -14.18 -7.73 11.96
N ALA A 50 -13.14 -6.89 11.88
CA ALA A 50 -12.31 -6.84 10.69
C ALA A 50 -11.89 -8.29 10.37
N PRO A 51 -11.94 -8.71 9.10
CA PRO A 51 -11.40 -10.00 8.72
C PRO A 51 -9.98 -10.11 9.28
N PRO A 52 -9.57 -11.29 9.79
CA PRO A 52 -8.21 -11.49 10.26
C PRO A 52 -7.25 -11.02 9.16
N PRO A 53 -6.14 -10.34 9.53
CA PRO A 53 -5.18 -9.85 8.55
C PRO A 53 -4.84 -11.01 7.61
N ALA A 54 -4.98 -10.77 6.30
CA ALA A 54 -4.58 -11.73 5.30
C ALA A 54 -3.14 -12.14 5.63
N GLN A 55 -2.92 -13.42 5.89
CA GLN A 55 -1.58 -13.93 6.13
C GLN A 55 -0.81 -13.70 4.84
N ALA A 56 0.06 -12.69 4.83
CA ALA A 56 0.99 -12.46 3.74
C ALA A 56 1.77 -13.77 3.55
N THR A 57 1.75 -14.30 2.32
CA THR A 57 2.53 -15.49 1.99
C THR A 57 3.99 -15.19 2.36
N PRO A 58 4.68 -16.06 3.11
CA PRO A 58 6.06 -15.79 3.51
C PRO A 58 6.92 -15.49 2.29
N LEU A 59 7.66 -14.38 2.33
CA LEU A 59 8.53 -13.94 1.24
C LEU A 59 9.51 -15.07 0.89
N LYS A 60 9.50 -15.46 -0.38
CA LYS A 60 10.41 -16.49 -0.89
C LYS A 60 11.76 -15.86 -1.18
N GLN A 61 12.74 -16.08 -0.30
CA GLN A 61 14.08 -15.54 -0.52
C GLN A 61 14.82 -16.30 -1.63
N MET A 62 15.58 -15.56 -2.44
CA MET A 62 16.43 -16.12 -3.50
C MET A 62 17.71 -15.31 -3.67
N ALA A 63 18.78 -15.96 -4.14
CA ALA A 63 19.99 -15.26 -4.55
C ALA A 63 19.70 -14.43 -5.80
N LEU A 64 19.99 -13.13 -5.73
CA LEU A 64 19.80 -12.20 -6.84
C LEU A 64 21.00 -12.25 -7.79
N THR A 65 20.72 -11.92 -9.05
CA THR A 65 21.74 -11.75 -10.09
C THR A 65 21.75 -10.32 -10.62
N GLU A 66 22.87 -9.86 -11.15
CA GLU A 66 22.96 -8.54 -11.80
C GLU A 66 21.94 -8.41 -12.94
N LYS A 67 21.76 -9.48 -13.73
CA LYS A 67 20.79 -9.51 -14.83
C LYS A 67 19.36 -9.29 -14.35
N GLN A 68 18.99 -9.86 -13.21
CA GLN A 68 17.66 -9.64 -12.62
C GLN A 68 17.47 -8.18 -12.19
N ILE A 69 18.47 -7.56 -11.57
CA ILE A 69 18.42 -6.14 -11.21
C ILE A 69 18.31 -5.25 -12.45
N ASP A 70 19.14 -5.49 -13.47
CA ASP A 70 19.07 -4.74 -14.74
C ASP A 70 17.70 -4.92 -15.42
N GLY A 71 17.13 -6.13 -15.34
CA GLY A 71 15.78 -6.43 -15.83
C GLY A 71 14.70 -5.62 -15.09
N VAL A 72 14.78 -5.51 -13.76
CA VAL A 72 13.84 -4.69 -12.97
C VAL A 72 13.91 -3.23 -13.38
N LEU A 73 15.13 -2.67 -13.41
CA LEU A 73 15.35 -1.27 -13.80
C LEU A 73 14.85 -0.97 -15.22
N SER A 74 14.98 -1.92 -16.13
CA SER A 74 14.52 -1.77 -17.52
C SER A 74 12.99 -1.89 -17.65
N ALA A 75 12.36 -2.72 -16.82
CA ALA A 75 10.93 -2.99 -16.87
C ALA A 75 10.09 -1.90 -16.21
N ALA A 76 10.60 -1.24 -15.17
CA ALA A 76 9.84 -0.36 -14.29
C ALA A 76 8.86 0.58 -15.01
N LYS A 77 9.36 1.41 -15.93
CA LYS A 77 8.53 2.37 -16.67
C LYS A 77 7.35 1.74 -17.43
N GLU A 78 7.50 0.51 -17.93
CA GLU A 78 6.43 -0.22 -18.61
C GLU A 78 5.52 -0.97 -17.62
N MET A 79 6.04 -1.33 -16.44
CA MET A 79 5.34 -2.08 -15.41
C MET A 79 4.44 -1.17 -14.54
N ASP A 80 4.93 0.01 -14.13
CA ASP A 80 4.23 0.95 -13.23
C ASP A 80 2.78 1.25 -13.66
N PRO A 81 2.50 1.69 -14.90
CA PRO A 81 1.12 1.97 -15.30
C PRO A 81 0.25 0.72 -15.41
N LEU A 82 0.83 -0.49 -15.40
CA LEU A 82 0.08 -1.75 -15.37
C LEU A 82 -0.24 -2.16 -13.93
N THR A 83 0.73 -2.02 -13.01
CA THR A 83 0.53 -2.33 -11.58
C THR A 83 -0.45 -1.37 -10.91
N GLU A 84 -0.49 -0.10 -11.32
CA GLU A 84 -1.53 0.88 -10.90
C GLU A 84 -2.97 0.43 -11.22
N LYS A 85 -3.14 -0.46 -12.22
CA LYS A 85 -4.46 -0.99 -12.61
C LYS A 85 -4.83 -2.26 -11.85
N LEU A 86 -3.93 -2.80 -11.03
CA LEU A 86 -4.23 -3.97 -10.22
C LEU A 86 -5.29 -3.61 -9.17
N PRO A 87 -6.30 -4.46 -8.95
CA PRO A 87 -7.28 -4.20 -7.93
C PRO A 87 -6.65 -4.35 -6.54
N GLU A 88 -6.99 -3.44 -5.61
CA GLU A 88 -6.58 -3.56 -4.21
C GLU A 88 -7.12 -4.85 -3.55
N SER A 89 -8.23 -5.38 -4.06
CA SER A 89 -8.81 -6.64 -3.59
C SER A 89 -9.48 -7.43 -4.73
N GLY A 90 -9.42 -8.75 -4.64
CA GLY A 90 -9.95 -9.66 -5.65
C GLY A 90 -8.92 -10.09 -6.69
N LYS A 91 -9.37 -10.82 -7.72
CA LYS A 91 -8.48 -11.32 -8.77
C LYS A 91 -8.26 -10.26 -9.85
N PRO A 92 -7.02 -10.00 -10.27
CA PRO A 92 -6.73 -9.15 -11.42
C PRO A 92 -7.36 -9.66 -12.72
N ASP A 93 -7.60 -8.73 -13.66
CA ASP A 93 -8.06 -9.08 -15.00
C ASP A 93 -7.02 -9.97 -15.74
N PRO A 94 -7.42 -11.09 -16.38
CA PRO A 94 -6.49 -11.98 -17.06
C PRO A 94 -5.67 -11.32 -18.18
N LYS A 95 -6.24 -10.31 -18.87
CA LYS A 95 -5.53 -9.54 -19.89
C LYS A 95 -4.48 -8.65 -19.26
N LEU A 96 -4.77 -8.02 -18.11
CA LEU A 96 -3.79 -7.25 -17.37
C LEU A 96 -2.63 -8.14 -16.91
N LEU A 97 -2.92 -9.33 -16.37
CA LEU A 97 -1.90 -10.32 -16.00
C LEU A 97 -1.04 -10.70 -17.21
N ALA A 98 -1.64 -10.96 -18.37
CA ALA A 98 -0.90 -11.26 -19.60
C ALA A 98 0.00 -10.11 -20.06
N GLN A 99 -0.40 -8.85 -19.85
CA GLN A 99 0.43 -7.68 -20.16
C GLN A 99 1.64 -7.58 -19.23
N LEU A 100 1.43 -7.73 -17.92
CA LEU A 100 2.49 -7.78 -16.92
C LEU A 100 3.51 -8.89 -17.24
N ASP A 101 3.00 -10.09 -17.55
CA ASP A 101 3.80 -11.24 -17.97
C ASP A 101 4.62 -10.96 -19.24
N GLY A 102 4.02 -10.24 -20.20
CA GLY A 102 4.68 -9.83 -21.44
C GLY A 102 5.85 -8.87 -21.18
N VAL A 103 5.65 -7.86 -20.32
CA VAL A 103 6.69 -6.91 -19.93
C VAL A 103 7.81 -7.61 -19.17
N ALA A 104 7.48 -8.49 -18.22
CA ALA A 104 8.46 -9.27 -17.48
C ALA A 104 9.32 -10.13 -18.43
N ARG A 105 8.68 -10.88 -19.34
CA ARG A 105 9.41 -11.71 -20.32
C ARG A 105 10.30 -10.91 -21.26
N LYS A 106 9.81 -9.76 -21.74
CA LYS A 106 10.60 -8.82 -22.56
C LYS A 106 11.88 -8.37 -21.85
N ASN A 107 11.86 -8.26 -20.52
CA ASN A 107 12.99 -7.83 -19.71
C ASN A 107 13.80 -8.99 -19.10
N GLY A 108 13.59 -10.22 -19.59
CA GLY A 108 14.46 -11.36 -19.30
C GLY A 108 14.04 -12.21 -18.10
N PHE A 109 12.86 -11.99 -17.54
CA PHE A 109 12.23 -12.86 -16.53
C PHE A 109 11.43 -13.99 -17.21
N ALA A 110 11.20 -15.09 -16.51
CA ALA A 110 10.36 -16.19 -16.99
C ALA A 110 8.86 -15.88 -16.93
N SER A 111 8.46 -15.05 -15.97
CA SER A 111 7.08 -14.62 -15.73
C SER A 111 7.03 -13.34 -14.88
N TYR A 112 5.86 -12.75 -14.78
CA TYR A 112 5.54 -11.71 -13.81
C TYR A 112 5.75 -12.20 -12.37
N ASP A 113 5.42 -13.45 -12.06
CA ASP A 113 5.69 -14.01 -10.74
C ASP A 113 7.20 -14.02 -10.42
N GLU A 114 8.08 -14.32 -11.39
CA GLU A 114 9.54 -14.22 -11.14
C GLU A 114 9.96 -12.77 -10.91
N TYR A 115 9.43 -11.84 -11.71
CA TYR A 115 9.69 -10.41 -11.54
C TYR A 115 9.28 -9.92 -10.14
N ASP A 116 8.09 -10.30 -9.68
CA ASP A 116 7.56 -9.95 -8.36
C ASP A 116 8.44 -10.52 -7.23
N ASN A 117 8.80 -11.81 -7.31
CA ASN A 117 9.72 -12.43 -6.36
C ASN A 117 11.10 -11.73 -6.33
N VAL A 118 11.61 -11.28 -7.47
CA VAL A 118 12.87 -10.53 -7.55
C VAL A 118 12.74 -9.17 -6.87
N ILE A 119 11.64 -8.43 -7.12
CA ILE A 119 11.37 -7.16 -6.43
C ILE A 119 11.28 -7.37 -4.93
N ASP A 120 10.54 -8.37 -4.46
CA ASP A 120 10.44 -8.69 -3.03
C ASP A 120 11.82 -8.86 -2.37
N ASN A 121 12.72 -9.60 -3.03
CA ASN A 121 14.08 -9.81 -2.54
C ASN A 121 14.94 -8.54 -2.58
N ILE A 122 14.74 -7.67 -3.58
CA ILE A 122 15.39 -6.36 -3.64
C ILE A 122 14.88 -5.48 -2.50
N SER A 123 13.56 -5.35 -2.34
CA SER A 123 12.90 -4.52 -1.33
C SER A 123 13.26 -4.93 0.09
N LEU A 124 13.36 -6.24 0.36
CA LEU A 124 13.84 -6.75 1.64
C LEU A 124 15.22 -6.21 2.03
N VAL A 125 16.14 -6.13 1.06
CA VAL A 125 17.49 -5.62 1.28
C VAL A 125 17.50 -4.09 1.29
N LEU A 126 16.82 -3.47 0.33
CA LEU A 126 16.77 -2.03 0.12
C LEU A 126 16.22 -1.32 1.36
N GLY A 127 15.17 -1.85 1.98
CA GLY A 127 14.60 -1.31 3.22
C GLY A 127 15.55 -1.31 4.42
N GLY A 128 16.66 -2.06 4.35
CA GLY A 128 17.72 -2.06 5.36
C GLY A 128 18.95 -1.24 5.01
N ILE A 129 18.98 -0.57 3.86
CA ILE A 129 20.08 0.33 3.46
C ILE A 129 19.82 1.73 3.99
N ASP A 130 20.78 2.29 4.72
CA ASP A 130 20.74 3.69 5.12
C ASP A 130 20.95 4.60 3.90
N PRO A 131 19.99 5.48 3.56
CA PRO A 131 20.09 6.37 2.40
C PRO A 131 21.30 7.32 2.44
N ALA A 132 21.77 7.69 3.63
CA ALA A 132 22.88 8.63 3.76
C ALA A 132 24.24 7.96 3.48
N THR A 133 24.46 6.77 4.04
CA THR A 133 25.75 6.08 3.94
C THR A 133 25.80 5.01 2.85
N LYS A 134 24.65 4.64 2.29
CA LYS A 134 24.47 3.53 1.35
C LYS A 134 24.96 2.19 1.89
N LYS A 135 24.98 2.05 3.22
CA LYS A 135 25.37 0.83 3.92
C LYS A 135 24.14 0.12 4.45
N TYR A 136 24.19 -1.21 4.42
CA TYR A 136 23.18 -2.02 5.08
C TYR A 136 23.35 -1.93 6.61
N VAL A 137 22.35 -1.35 7.26
CA VAL A 137 22.26 -1.19 8.72
C VAL A 137 21.10 -2.00 9.32
N GLY A 138 20.27 -2.58 8.46
CA GLY A 138 19.06 -3.32 8.84
C GLY A 138 17.83 -2.42 8.91
N PRO A 139 16.63 -2.96 8.61
CA PRO A 139 15.41 -2.16 8.47
C PRO A 139 15.00 -1.46 9.77
N GLU A 140 15.23 -2.09 10.93
CA GLU A 140 14.95 -1.46 12.23
C GLU A 140 15.78 -0.19 12.44
N ALA A 141 17.06 -0.21 12.06
CA ALA A 141 17.93 0.96 12.19
C ALA A 141 17.53 2.07 11.21
N VAL A 142 17.13 1.71 9.98
CA VAL A 142 16.59 2.66 9.00
C VAL A 142 15.32 3.33 9.51
N ILE A 143 14.34 2.56 9.99
CA ILE A 143 13.08 3.10 10.51
C ILE A 143 13.32 4.01 11.72
N LYS A 144 14.22 3.63 12.65
CA LYS A 144 14.59 4.50 13.79
C LYS A 144 15.24 5.82 13.35
N ALA A 145 16.07 5.78 12.31
CA ALA A 145 16.65 6.99 11.73
C ALA A 145 15.58 7.88 11.09
N GLN A 146 14.63 7.30 10.36
CA GLN A 146 13.48 8.02 9.77
C GLN A 146 12.61 8.66 10.86
N ILE A 147 12.32 7.95 11.96
CA ILE A 147 11.61 8.50 13.12
C ILE A 147 12.34 9.74 13.66
N ALA A 148 13.66 9.65 13.83
CA ALA A 148 14.45 10.78 14.32
C ALA A 148 14.43 11.97 13.36
N GLN A 149 14.47 11.73 12.05
CA GLN A 149 14.36 12.77 11.01
C GLN A 149 12.99 13.46 11.04
N VAL A 150 11.90 12.68 11.07
CA VAL A 150 10.52 13.20 11.15
C VAL A 150 10.31 14.00 12.44
N GLN A 151 10.86 13.55 13.58
CA GLN A 151 10.83 14.31 14.83
C GLN A 151 11.56 15.65 14.71
N ALA A 152 12.75 15.65 14.09
CA ALA A 152 13.58 16.84 13.92
C ALA A 152 13.06 17.83 12.87
N ASP A 153 12.22 17.39 11.92
CA ASP A 153 11.73 18.26 10.84
C ASP A 153 10.70 19.28 11.35
N LYS A 154 11.13 20.54 11.45
CA LYS A 154 10.27 21.65 11.91
C LYS A 154 9.33 22.18 10.82
N LYS A 155 9.51 21.78 9.56
CA LYS A 155 8.71 22.23 8.42
C LYS A 155 7.50 21.33 8.17
N LEU A 156 7.54 20.10 8.66
CA LEU A 156 6.46 19.14 8.52
C LEU A 156 5.23 19.55 9.36
N PRO A 157 4.02 19.62 8.77
CA PRO A 157 2.81 19.93 9.52
C PRO A 157 2.58 18.96 10.67
N ALA A 158 2.03 19.45 11.78
CA ALA A 158 1.86 18.65 12.99
C ALA A 158 0.99 17.40 12.80
N LYS A 159 0.01 17.47 11.88
CA LYS A 159 -0.86 16.34 11.52
C LYS A 159 -0.04 15.26 10.80
N ASP A 160 0.63 15.62 9.73
CA ASP A 160 1.41 14.71 8.88
C ASP A 160 2.58 14.10 9.66
N LYS A 161 3.24 14.90 10.52
CA LYS A 161 4.25 14.41 11.47
C LYS A 161 3.70 13.31 12.36
N LYS A 162 2.50 13.50 12.92
CA LYS A 162 1.89 12.52 13.82
C LYS A 162 1.55 11.23 13.08
N GLU A 163 1.07 11.33 11.84
CA GLU A 163 0.73 10.20 10.97
C GLU A 163 1.97 9.39 10.58
N LEU A 164 2.99 10.05 10.01
CA LEU A 164 4.27 9.39 9.67
C LEU A 164 4.94 8.73 10.88
N LEU A 165 4.91 9.39 12.05
CA LEU A 165 5.44 8.76 13.27
C LEU A 165 4.61 7.55 13.70
N ALA A 166 3.30 7.57 13.53
CA ALA A 166 2.46 6.42 13.86
C ALA A 166 2.79 5.24 12.94
N ASP A 167 2.89 5.47 11.63
CA ASP A 167 3.18 4.43 10.63
C ASP A 167 4.57 3.82 10.84
N LEU A 168 5.59 4.65 11.04
CA LEU A 168 6.95 4.18 11.33
C LEU A 168 7.04 3.38 12.64
N ASN A 169 6.32 3.80 13.68
CA ASN A 169 6.27 3.04 14.93
C ASN A 169 5.48 1.72 14.80
N ASP A 170 4.49 1.67 13.90
CA ASP A 170 3.76 0.43 13.61
C ASP A 170 4.62 -0.56 12.83
N ALA A 171 5.39 -0.07 11.84
CA ALA A 171 6.35 -0.87 11.09
C ALA A 171 7.37 -1.58 12.00
N LEU A 172 7.83 -0.93 13.07
CA LEU A 172 8.74 -1.54 14.07
C LEU A 172 8.15 -2.75 14.81
N LYS A 173 6.82 -2.93 14.82
CA LYS A 173 6.17 -4.06 15.49
C LYS A 173 6.24 -5.35 14.66
N THR A 174 6.49 -5.23 13.36
CA THR A 174 6.53 -6.35 12.42
C THR A 174 7.93 -6.40 11.80
N PRO A 175 8.90 -7.02 12.49
CA PRO A 175 10.26 -7.06 12.00
C PRO A 175 10.32 -7.80 10.65
N ALA A 176 11.07 -7.24 9.71
CA ALA A 176 11.36 -7.91 8.45
C ALA A 176 12.08 -9.25 8.70
N PRO A 177 11.87 -10.27 7.85
CA PRO A 177 12.58 -11.52 7.98
C PRO A 177 14.10 -11.31 7.84
N PRO A 178 14.93 -12.16 8.48
CA PRO A 178 16.38 -12.07 8.32
C PRO A 178 16.77 -12.38 6.87
N ILE A 179 17.73 -11.62 6.32
CA ILE A 179 18.28 -11.90 4.99
C ILE A 179 19.03 -13.24 5.02
N GLU A 180 18.59 -14.20 4.22
CA GLU A 180 19.22 -15.50 4.02
C GLU A 180 20.36 -15.40 3.00
N ASN A 181 20.11 -14.71 1.89
CA ASN A 181 21.07 -14.55 0.79
C ASN A 181 21.94 -13.32 0.99
N LYS A 182 22.96 -13.41 1.86
CA LYS A 182 23.80 -12.26 2.25
C LYS A 182 24.50 -11.56 1.07
N GLY A 183 24.80 -12.27 -0.01
CA GLY A 183 25.38 -11.69 -1.23
C GLY A 183 24.46 -10.65 -1.91
N ASN A 184 23.15 -10.70 -1.66
CA ASN A 184 22.20 -9.71 -2.17
C ASN A 184 22.47 -8.32 -1.58
N ILE A 185 23.07 -8.22 -0.38
CA ILE A 185 23.36 -6.93 0.26
C ILE A 185 24.31 -6.10 -0.60
N ASP A 186 25.47 -6.66 -0.92
CA ASP A 186 26.48 -5.96 -1.72
C ASP A 186 25.96 -5.63 -3.12
N LEU A 187 25.18 -6.57 -3.69
CA LEU A 187 24.60 -6.41 -5.00
C LEU A 187 23.55 -5.28 -5.03
N VAL A 188 22.60 -5.24 -4.10
CA VAL A 188 21.58 -4.17 -4.05
C VAL A 188 22.24 -2.83 -3.70
N ALA A 189 23.21 -2.81 -2.78
CA ALA A 189 23.96 -1.60 -2.44
C ALA A 189 24.71 -1.01 -3.65
N LYS A 190 25.27 -1.86 -4.52
CA LYS A 190 25.90 -1.43 -5.79
C LYS A 190 24.94 -0.69 -6.71
N TYR A 191 23.66 -1.04 -6.70
CA TYR A 191 22.62 -0.45 -7.56
C TYR A 191 21.70 0.52 -6.82
N TYR A 192 22.03 0.89 -5.58
CA TYR A 192 21.15 1.60 -4.65
C TYR A 192 20.46 2.81 -5.27
N ASP A 193 21.21 3.75 -5.87
CA ASP A 193 20.62 5.00 -6.38
C ASP A 193 19.55 4.74 -7.45
N LYS A 194 19.77 3.75 -8.33
CA LYS A 194 18.81 3.40 -9.38
C LYS A 194 17.61 2.64 -8.83
N LEU A 195 17.84 1.75 -7.87
CA LEU A 195 16.78 0.97 -7.24
C LEU A 195 15.91 1.85 -6.32
N ALA A 196 16.51 2.81 -5.61
CA ALA A 196 15.77 3.75 -4.77
C ALA A 196 14.94 4.73 -5.61
N ASP A 197 15.43 5.15 -6.78
CA ASP A 197 14.66 5.98 -7.72
C ASP A 197 13.42 5.26 -8.28
N VAL A 198 13.53 3.95 -8.49
CA VAL A 198 12.48 3.15 -9.15
C VAL A 198 11.54 2.44 -8.17
N LEU A 199 12.06 1.95 -7.05
CA LEU A 199 11.35 1.10 -6.07
C LEU A 199 11.31 1.72 -4.67
N GLY A 200 12.05 2.81 -4.43
CA GLY A 200 11.99 3.48 -3.14
C GLY A 200 10.58 3.97 -2.89
N GLU A 201 10.12 3.87 -1.64
CA GLU A 201 8.88 4.53 -1.25
C GLU A 201 9.06 6.03 -1.50
N GLU A 202 8.28 6.57 -2.44
CA GLU A 202 8.34 7.97 -2.85
C GLU A 202 8.28 8.85 -1.59
N GLN A 203 9.41 9.43 -1.22
CA GLN A 203 9.46 10.54 -0.27
C GLN A 203 9.01 11.79 -1.03
N GLN A 204 7.70 11.92 -1.25
CA GLN A 204 7.06 13.15 -1.70
C GLN A 204 6.58 13.98 -0.51
#